data_AF-A0A0P9XF83-F1
#
_entry.id   AF-A0A0P9XF83-F1
#
_cell.length_a   1.000
_cell.length_b   1.000
_cell.length_c   1.000
_cell.angle_alpha   90.00
_cell.angle_beta   90.00
_cell.angle_gamma   90.00
#
_symmetry.space_group_name_H-M   'P 1'
#
loop_
_entity.id
_entity.type
_entity.pdbx_description
1 polymer ?
#
loop_
_entity_poly.entity_id
_entity_poly.type
_entity_poly.pdbx_seq_one_letter_code
_entity_poly.pdbx_strand_id
1 'polypeptide(L)'
;MGDWVQGWLIKDLIWAMPAGLLIGYGMGRGVGHLMIFLRIKNADSTTSPNDFLALALIALAYVVAQSVGAFGFLSVFAAGFGLRQAEVRVTRSELPSEHVAQPVLGHMTSSLEQGTVAQVDDMSDSQLAAGVMMGDMLAFGSLVERAMEVLLITLLGAALAMYWDWRAIGLGIALFCVIRPASVWLLVSRRLLNVRQKALVGWFGIRGIGSLYYLCFALSHGLAHDVGHVVVGMTLSVVALSILVHGISIQPLLERYERSSAARPD
;
A
#
# COMPACT_ATOMS: atom_id res chain seq x y z
N MET A 1 24.56 20.70 15.24
CA MET A 1 23.25 20.60 14.55
C MET A 1 23.36 20.77 13.05
N GLY A 2 24.10 21.78 12.53
CA GLY A 2 24.29 22.01 11.08
C GLY A 2 24.81 20.79 10.30
N ASP A 3 25.89 20.15 10.74
CA ASP A 3 26.49 19.00 10.04
C ASP A 3 25.57 17.76 9.99
N TRP A 4 24.78 17.55 11.05
CA TRP A 4 23.80 16.46 11.09
C TRP A 4 22.63 16.73 10.15
N VAL A 5 22.10 17.96 10.14
CA VAL A 5 21.01 18.36 9.23
C VAL A 5 21.48 18.30 7.77
N GLN A 6 22.68 18.79 7.48
CA GLN A 6 23.24 18.76 6.13
C GLN A 6 23.53 17.33 5.65
N GLY A 7 24.12 16.49 6.51
CA GLY A 7 24.35 15.08 6.21
C GLY A 7 23.05 14.32 5.96
N TRP A 8 22.04 14.52 6.82
CA TRP A 8 20.70 13.94 6.66
C TRP A 8 20.03 14.42 5.36
N LEU A 9 20.05 15.72 5.09
CA LEU A 9 19.41 16.29 3.89
C LEU A 9 20.05 15.74 2.61
N ILE A 10 21.38 15.71 2.53
CA ILE A 10 22.07 15.27 1.31
C ILE A 10 21.93 13.75 1.14
N LYS A 11 22.19 12.98 2.20
CA LYS A 11 22.20 11.53 2.13
C LYS A 11 20.80 10.94 2.05
N ASP A 12 19.92 11.32 2.97
CA ASP A 12 18.63 10.65 3.11
C ASP A 12 17.58 11.28 2.17
N LEU A 13 17.55 12.61 2.05
CA LEU A 13 16.54 13.27 1.22
C LEU A 13 16.96 13.36 -0.26
N ILE A 14 18.15 13.85 -0.57
CA ILE A 14 18.58 14.12 -1.95
C ILE A 14 19.07 12.85 -2.66
N TRP A 15 19.68 11.90 -1.95
CA TRP A 15 20.15 10.64 -2.55
C TRP A 15 19.18 9.48 -2.32
N ALA A 16 18.91 9.11 -1.07
CA ALA A 16 18.20 7.88 -0.76
C ALA A 16 16.75 7.85 -1.26
N MET A 17 16.02 8.98 -1.27
CA MET A 17 14.68 9.04 -1.85
C MET A 17 14.64 8.81 -3.37
N PRO A 18 15.31 9.63 -4.21
CA PRO A 18 15.25 9.42 -5.66
C PRO A 18 15.92 8.12 -6.08
N ALA A 19 17.02 7.71 -5.45
CA ALA A 19 17.65 6.42 -5.76
C ALA A 19 16.69 5.25 -5.50
N GLY A 20 15.99 5.26 -4.35
CA GLY A 20 14.99 4.23 -4.03
C GLY A 20 13.86 4.19 -5.06
N LEU A 21 13.30 5.36 -5.40
CA LEU A 21 12.24 5.46 -6.42
C LEU A 21 12.70 4.94 -7.80
N LEU A 22 13.89 5.35 -8.26
CA LEU A 22 14.41 4.97 -9.57
C LEU A 22 14.73 3.48 -9.65
N ILE A 23 15.37 2.91 -8.63
CA ILE A 23 15.69 1.48 -8.55
C ILE A 23 14.39 0.68 -8.58
N GLY A 24 13.46 0.99 -7.68
CA GLY A 24 12.18 0.30 -7.60
C GLY A 24 11.40 0.36 -8.90
N TYR A 25 11.16 1.57 -9.42
CA TYR A 25 10.45 1.77 -10.68
C TYR A 25 11.12 1.05 -11.85
N GLY A 26 12.44 1.14 -11.96
CA GLY A 26 13.21 0.45 -12.99
C GLY A 26 13.06 -1.07 -12.92
N MET A 27 13.13 -1.64 -11.72
CA MET A 27 12.95 -3.08 -11.50
C MET A 27 11.53 -3.54 -11.83
N GLY A 28 10.50 -2.85 -11.34
CA GLY A 28 9.10 -3.19 -11.63
C GLY A 28 8.78 -3.11 -13.13
N ARG A 29 9.25 -2.06 -13.79
CA ARG A 29 9.11 -1.89 -15.25
C ARG A 29 9.90 -2.95 -16.02
N GLY A 30 11.10 -3.30 -15.56
CA GLY A 30 11.96 -4.32 -16.15
C GLY A 30 11.34 -5.70 -16.07
N VAL A 31 10.79 -6.07 -14.92
CA VAL A 31 10.04 -7.32 -14.71
C VAL A 31 8.80 -7.36 -15.60
N GLY A 32 8.05 -6.25 -15.71
CA GLY A 32 6.94 -6.13 -16.66
C GLY A 32 7.36 -6.34 -18.12
N HIS A 33 8.45 -5.71 -18.56
CA HIS A 33 8.97 -5.90 -19.93
C HIS A 33 9.46 -7.33 -20.17
N LEU A 34 10.13 -7.93 -19.18
CA LEU A 34 10.64 -9.29 -19.28
C LEU A 34 9.49 -10.30 -19.42
N MET A 35 8.41 -10.14 -18.66
CA MET A 35 7.21 -11.00 -18.80
C MET A 35 6.60 -10.92 -20.19
N ILE A 36 6.46 -9.71 -20.74
CA ILE A 36 5.96 -9.52 -22.11
C ILE A 36 6.92 -10.17 -23.12
N PHE A 37 8.22 -9.91 -22.98
CA PHE A 37 9.25 -10.43 -23.90
C PHE A 37 9.31 -11.96 -23.90
N LEU A 38 9.33 -12.59 -22.72
CA LEU A 38 9.38 -14.04 -22.59
C LEU A 38 8.13 -14.71 -23.17
N ARG A 39 6.96 -14.07 -23.03
CA ARG A 39 5.71 -14.64 -23.57
C ARG A 39 5.57 -14.47 -25.08
N ILE A 40 6.14 -13.41 -25.66
CA ILE A 40 6.20 -13.25 -27.13
C ILE A 40 7.12 -14.31 -27.74
N LYS A 41 8.20 -14.68 -27.02
CA LYS A 41 9.21 -15.63 -27.52
C LYS A 41 8.85 -17.11 -27.25
N ASN A 42 8.20 -17.41 -26.13
CA ASN A 42 7.84 -18.77 -25.71
C ASN A 42 6.33 -18.87 -25.49
N ALA A 43 5.56 -19.10 -26.57
CA ALA A 43 4.10 -19.15 -26.59
C ALA A 43 3.43 -20.21 -25.68
N ASP A 44 4.20 -21.01 -24.94
CA ASP A 44 3.79 -22.35 -24.52
C ASP A 44 3.88 -22.64 -23.01
N SER A 45 3.91 -21.61 -22.15
CA SER A 45 3.91 -21.81 -20.69
C SER A 45 2.58 -21.35 -20.08
N THR A 46 1.60 -22.24 -20.12
CA THR A 46 0.27 -22.10 -19.48
C THR A 46 0.32 -22.27 -17.95
N THR A 47 1.50 -22.50 -17.37
CA THR A 47 1.65 -22.76 -15.93
C THR A 47 3.00 -22.22 -15.44
N SER A 48 3.14 -20.90 -15.38
CA SER A 48 4.23 -20.29 -14.61
C SER A 48 3.70 -19.89 -13.24
N PRO A 49 4.33 -20.28 -12.11
CA PRO A 49 3.98 -19.79 -10.78
C PRO A 49 4.29 -18.29 -10.66
N ASN A 50 3.47 -17.45 -11.29
CA ASN A 50 3.67 -16.01 -11.36
C ASN A 50 3.43 -15.34 -9.99
N ASP A 51 2.75 -16.04 -9.09
CA ASP A 51 2.40 -15.62 -7.73
C ASP A 51 3.65 -15.25 -6.90
N PHE A 52 4.73 -16.03 -7.00
CA PHE A 52 5.96 -15.76 -6.25
C PHE A 52 6.80 -14.62 -6.83
N LEU A 53 6.57 -14.24 -8.09
CA LEU A 53 7.30 -13.14 -8.73
C LEU A 53 7.05 -11.83 -7.96
N ALA A 54 5.85 -11.63 -7.41
CA ALA A 54 5.50 -10.45 -6.61
C ALA A 54 6.39 -10.34 -5.38
N LEU A 55 6.50 -11.43 -4.62
CA LEU A 55 7.34 -11.51 -3.42
C LEU A 55 8.82 -11.36 -3.76
N ALA A 56 9.28 -11.97 -4.87
CA ALA A 56 10.64 -11.83 -5.34
C ALA A 56 10.96 -10.38 -5.74
N LEU A 57 10.07 -9.70 -6.46
CA LEU A 57 10.22 -8.30 -6.82
C LEU A 57 10.26 -7.41 -5.58
N ILE A 58 9.37 -7.64 -4.60
CA ILE A 58 9.37 -6.93 -3.32
C ILE A 58 10.72 -7.11 -2.61
N ALA A 59 11.16 -8.35 -2.40
CA ALA A 59 12.40 -8.64 -1.69
C ALA A 59 13.63 -8.07 -2.40
N LEU A 60 13.72 -8.25 -3.72
CA LEU A 60 14.86 -7.77 -4.51
C LEU A 60 14.88 -6.24 -4.56
N ALA A 61 13.74 -5.59 -4.80
CA ALA A 61 13.67 -4.12 -4.85
C ALA A 61 14.06 -3.49 -3.50
N TYR A 62 13.68 -4.15 -2.40
CA TYR A 62 14.07 -3.74 -1.06
C TYR A 62 15.58 -3.88 -0.85
N VAL A 63 16.15 -5.07 -1.08
CA VAL A 63 17.57 -5.37 -0.81
C VAL A 63 18.50 -4.55 -1.72
N VAL A 64 18.18 -4.43 -3.01
CA VAL A 64 19.00 -3.66 -3.96
C VAL A 64 19.00 -2.17 -3.63
N ALA A 65 17.85 -1.60 -3.24
CA ALA A 65 17.82 -0.21 -2.79
C ALA A 65 18.60 -0.04 -1.49
N GLN A 66 18.44 -0.95 -0.53
CA GLN A 66 19.13 -0.85 0.75
C GLN A 66 20.65 -0.99 0.63
N SER A 67 21.16 -1.81 -0.30
CA SER A 67 22.60 -2.01 -0.50
C SER A 67 23.34 -0.75 -0.98
N VAL A 68 22.63 0.16 -1.66
CA VAL A 68 23.15 1.47 -2.08
C VAL A 68 22.78 2.61 -1.12
N GLY A 69 22.27 2.27 0.07
CA GLY A 69 21.85 3.23 1.09
C GLY A 69 20.56 3.98 0.76
N ALA A 70 19.73 3.45 -0.12
CA ALA A 70 18.42 4.02 -0.46
C ALA A 70 17.28 3.42 0.36
N PHE A 71 16.10 4.08 0.35
CA PHE A 71 14.94 3.60 1.09
C PHE A 71 14.28 2.38 0.43
N GLY A 72 14.48 1.20 1.02
CA GLY A 72 13.91 -0.06 0.54
C GLY A 72 12.38 -0.04 0.41
N PHE A 73 11.65 0.48 1.41
CA PHE A 73 10.18 0.59 1.34
C PHE A 73 9.70 1.43 0.15
N LEU A 74 10.39 2.54 -0.11
CA LEU A 74 10.06 3.44 -1.21
C LEU A 74 10.34 2.78 -2.57
N SER A 75 11.41 1.99 -2.65
CA SER A 75 11.74 1.16 -3.82
C SER A 75 10.67 0.10 -4.09
N VAL A 76 10.22 -0.63 -3.07
CA VAL A 76 9.14 -1.61 -3.22
C VAL A 76 7.85 -0.96 -3.73
N PHE A 77 7.47 0.19 -3.17
CA PHE A 77 6.32 0.95 -3.63
C PHE A 77 6.46 1.37 -5.10
N ALA A 78 7.63 1.91 -5.48
CA ALA A 78 7.90 2.30 -6.86
C ALA A 78 7.95 1.11 -7.82
N ALA A 79 8.38 -0.07 -7.37
CA ALA A 79 8.35 -1.30 -8.15
C ALA A 79 6.93 -1.75 -8.46
N GLY A 80 6.04 -1.72 -7.47
CA GLY A 80 4.61 -1.96 -7.68
C GLY A 80 4.02 -0.99 -8.71
N PHE A 81 4.34 0.31 -8.59
CA PHE A 81 3.91 1.33 -9.55
C PHE A 81 4.45 1.08 -10.97
N GLY A 82 5.74 0.74 -11.10
CA GLY A 82 6.37 0.44 -12.39
C GLY A 82 5.78 -0.79 -13.08
N LEU A 83 5.48 -1.82 -12.30
CA LEU A 83 4.80 -3.03 -12.78
C LEU A 83 3.36 -2.75 -13.21
N ARG A 84 2.60 -2.03 -12.38
CA ARG A 84 1.23 -1.58 -12.69
C ARG A 84 1.18 -0.75 -13.98
N GLN A 85 2.15 0.13 -14.19
CA GLN A 85 2.22 0.92 -15.42
C GLN A 85 2.57 0.07 -16.66
N ALA A 86 3.28 -1.04 -16.50
CA ALA A 86 3.54 -1.98 -17.59
C ALA A 86 2.27 -2.76 -17.94
N GLU A 87 1.52 -3.20 -16.93
CA GLU A 87 0.23 -3.87 -17.08
C GLU A 87 -0.81 -2.99 -17.79
N VAL A 88 -1.04 -1.75 -17.32
CA VAL A 88 -2.03 -0.83 -17.92
C VAL A 88 -1.74 -0.54 -19.39
N ARG A 89 -0.45 -0.45 -19.77
CA ARG A 89 -0.05 -0.25 -21.17
C ARG A 89 -0.40 -1.42 -22.08
N VAL A 90 -0.43 -2.61 -21.51
CA VAL A 90 -0.75 -3.84 -22.23
C VAL A 90 -2.26 -4.04 -22.27
N THR A 91 -2.93 -4.04 -21.12
CA THR A 91 -4.36 -4.35 -21.02
C THR A 91 -5.25 -3.21 -21.55
N ARG A 92 -4.73 -1.96 -21.66
CA ARG A 92 -5.49 -0.73 -21.98
C ARG A 92 -6.73 -0.50 -21.09
N SER A 93 -6.82 -1.20 -19.97
CA SER A 93 -7.89 -1.06 -18.97
C SER A 93 -7.48 0.00 -17.93
N GLU A 94 -8.33 0.99 -17.72
CA GLU A 94 -8.19 1.93 -16.60
C GLU A 94 -8.56 1.26 -15.26
N LEU A 95 -9.36 0.19 -15.29
CA LEU A 95 -9.78 -0.57 -14.12
C LEU A 95 -8.66 -1.52 -13.67
N PRO A 96 -8.28 -1.50 -12.38
CA PRO A 96 -7.30 -2.42 -11.85
C PRO A 96 -7.70 -3.88 -11.92
N SER A 97 -6.81 -4.73 -12.43
CA SER A 97 -7.05 -6.16 -12.59
C SER A 97 -7.30 -6.85 -11.25
N GLU A 98 -6.79 -6.33 -10.14
CA GLU A 98 -7.12 -6.78 -8.77
C GLU A 98 -8.61 -6.58 -8.41
N HIS A 99 -9.28 -5.58 -9.00
CA HIS A 99 -10.71 -5.34 -8.82
C HIS A 99 -11.57 -6.16 -9.80
N VAL A 100 -10.96 -6.68 -10.88
CA VAL A 100 -11.60 -7.57 -11.85
C VAL A 100 -11.41 -9.05 -11.46
N ALA A 101 -10.27 -9.38 -10.86
CA ALA A 101 -9.94 -10.68 -10.31
C ALA A 101 -10.76 -10.93 -9.04
N GLN A 102 -12.03 -11.27 -9.20
CA GLN A 102 -12.72 -12.02 -8.15
C GLN A 102 -11.94 -13.31 -7.93
N PRO A 103 -11.58 -13.66 -6.68
CA PRO A 103 -10.87 -14.90 -6.42
C PRO A 103 -11.76 -16.04 -6.92
N VAL A 104 -11.30 -16.75 -7.96
CA VAL A 104 -11.98 -17.93 -8.50
C VAL A 104 -11.85 -19.03 -7.45
N LEU A 105 -12.73 -19.00 -6.46
CA LEU A 105 -12.96 -20.09 -5.52
C LEU A 105 -13.80 -21.13 -6.26
N GLY A 106 -13.15 -22.05 -6.96
CA GLY A 106 -13.78 -23.27 -7.43
C GLY A 106 -13.34 -23.72 -8.80
N HIS A 107 -12.69 -24.89 -8.84
CA HIS A 107 -12.63 -25.73 -10.02
C HIS A 107 -14.05 -26.23 -10.33
N MET A 108 -14.85 -25.47 -11.08
CA MET A 108 -15.94 -26.01 -11.90
C MET A 108 -16.32 -24.98 -12.96
N THR A 109 -16.11 -25.37 -14.22
CA THR A 109 -16.79 -24.91 -15.44
C THR A 109 -17.90 -23.89 -15.21
N SER A 110 -17.57 -22.60 -15.31
CA SER A 110 -18.53 -21.57 -15.68
C SER A 110 -17.83 -20.49 -16.50
N SER A 111 -18.13 -20.54 -17.81
CA SER A 111 -18.13 -19.47 -18.79
C SER A 111 -17.10 -18.34 -18.65
N LEU A 112 -16.09 -18.43 -19.53
CA LEU A 112 -15.15 -17.41 -20.00
C LEU A 112 -15.77 -16.10 -20.55
N GLU A 113 -17.03 -15.73 -20.22
CA GLU A 113 -17.78 -14.74 -21.03
C GLU A 113 -18.30 -13.47 -20.33
N GLN A 114 -18.09 -13.23 -19.04
CA GLN A 114 -18.59 -11.97 -18.45
C GLN A 114 -17.55 -11.28 -17.58
N GLY A 115 -16.64 -10.58 -18.24
CA GLY A 115 -15.66 -9.75 -17.56
C GLY A 115 -14.79 -8.82 -18.41
N THR A 116 -14.94 -8.74 -19.74
CA THR A 116 -14.45 -7.62 -20.58
C THR A 116 -14.77 -7.94 -22.04
N VAL A 117 -15.76 -7.27 -22.63
CA VAL A 117 -15.68 -6.99 -24.08
C VAL A 117 -14.74 -5.80 -24.19
N ALA A 118 -13.45 -6.05 -23.98
CA ALA A 118 -12.44 -5.19 -24.55
C ALA A 118 -12.62 -5.31 -26.07
N GLN A 119 -12.68 -4.18 -26.75
CA GLN A 119 -12.80 -4.09 -28.19
C GLN A 119 -11.64 -4.85 -28.84
N VAL A 120 -11.91 -6.09 -29.25
CA VAL A 120 -10.95 -7.02 -29.85
C VAL A 120 -10.78 -6.63 -31.30
N ASP A 121 -9.73 -5.88 -31.64
CA ASP A 121 -9.31 -5.82 -33.05
C ASP A 121 -7.83 -5.47 -33.31
N ASP A 122 -6.92 -5.46 -32.32
CA ASP A 122 -5.51 -5.14 -32.64
C ASP A 122 -4.44 -5.56 -31.61
N MET A 123 -4.70 -6.56 -30.76
CA MET A 123 -3.71 -7.05 -29.78
C MET A 123 -3.31 -8.48 -30.08
N SER A 124 -2.00 -8.75 -30.11
CA SER A 124 -1.49 -10.13 -30.19
C SER A 124 -1.85 -10.90 -28.91
N ASP A 125 -2.37 -12.12 -29.02
CA ASP A 125 -2.79 -12.98 -27.89
C ASP A 125 -1.74 -13.09 -26.76
N SER A 126 -0.46 -12.97 -27.12
CA SER A 126 0.69 -12.97 -26.20
C SER A 126 0.71 -11.77 -25.24
N GLN A 127 0.35 -10.57 -25.72
CA GLN A 127 0.31 -9.36 -24.91
C GLN A 127 -0.81 -9.44 -23.88
N LEU A 128 -2.00 -9.86 -24.29
CA LEU A 128 -3.13 -10.04 -23.37
C LEU A 128 -2.79 -11.05 -22.26
N ALA A 129 -2.16 -12.18 -22.61
CA ALA A 129 -1.71 -13.17 -21.63
C ALA A 129 -0.69 -12.62 -20.62
N ALA A 130 0.25 -11.78 -21.07
CA ALA A 130 1.21 -11.12 -20.18
C ALA A 130 0.52 -10.12 -19.23
N GLY A 131 -0.52 -9.42 -19.69
CA GLY A 131 -1.33 -8.53 -18.86
C GLY A 131 -2.08 -9.27 -17.76
N VAL A 132 -2.74 -10.39 -18.10
CA VAL A 132 -3.44 -11.25 -17.13
C VAL A 132 -2.49 -11.77 -16.06
N MET A 133 -1.31 -12.26 -16.46
CA MET A 133 -0.27 -12.73 -15.54
C MET A 133 0.21 -11.65 -14.55
N MET A 134 0.38 -10.41 -15.01
CA MET A 134 0.71 -9.28 -14.14
C MET A 134 -0.44 -8.97 -13.16
N GLY A 135 -1.69 -9.08 -13.64
CA GLY A 135 -2.88 -8.97 -12.80
C GLY A 135 -2.93 -10.02 -11.69
N ASP A 136 -2.67 -11.29 -12.02
CA ASP A 136 -2.64 -12.40 -11.06
C ASP A 136 -1.56 -12.19 -9.98
N MET A 137 -0.37 -11.74 -10.38
CA MET A 137 0.75 -11.42 -9.49
C MET A 137 0.39 -10.29 -8.51
N LEU A 138 -0.31 -9.24 -8.97
CA LEU A 138 -0.80 -8.16 -8.12
C LEU A 138 -1.92 -8.66 -7.18
N ALA A 139 -2.84 -9.48 -7.68
CA ALA A 139 -3.92 -10.07 -6.90
C ALA A 139 -3.38 -10.99 -5.78
N PHE A 140 -2.36 -11.81 -6.05
CA PHE A 140 -1.68 -12.61 -5.03
C PHE A 140 -1.05 -11.71 -3.95
N GLY A 141 -0.44 -10.59 -4.35
CA GLY A 141 0.05 -9.58 -3.41
C GLY A 141 -1.04 -9.09 -2.46
N SER A 142 -2.25 -8.81 -2.97
CA SER A 142 -3.39 -8.39 -2.16
C SER A 142 -3.87 -9.47 -1.18
N LEU A 143 -3.76 -10.76 -1.56
CA LEU A 143 -4.10 -11.87 -0.67
C LEU A 143 -3.11 -11.95 0.49
N VAL A 144 -1.82 -11.82 0.20
CA VAL A 144 -0.76 -11.77 1.22
C VAL A 144 -0.96 -10.56 2.14
N GLU A 145 -1.31 -9.39 1.58
CA GLU A 145 -1.61 -8.18 2.35
C GLU A 145 -2.75 -8.43 3.34
N ARG A 146 -3.90 -8.95 2.87
CA ARG A 146 -5.06 -9.26 3.72
C ARG A 146 -4.72 -10.29 4.79
N ALA A 147 -3.98 -11.34 4.44
CA ALA A 147 -3.55 -12.36 5.39
C ALA A 147 -2.64 -11.78 6.47
N MET A 148 -1.69 -10.94 6.09
CA MET A 148 -0.79 -10.23 7.02
C MET A 148 -1.55 -9.21 7.87
N GLU A 149 -2.54 -8.51 7.33
CA GLU A 149 -3.38 -7.59 8.08
C GLU A 149 -4.15 -8.32 9.20
N VAL A 150 -4.82 -9.43 8.87
CA VAL A 150 -5.53 -10.26 9.86
C VAL A 150 -4.56 -10.74 10.93
N LEU A 151 -3.41 -11.29 10.53
CA LEU A 151 -2.37 -11.74 11.47
C LEU A 151 -1.91 -10.62 12.41
N LEU A 152 -1.56 -9.45 11.86
CA LEU A 152 -1.06 -8.31 12.63
C LEU A 152 -2.12 -7.74 13.58
N ILE A 153 -3.38 -7.67 13.15
CA ILE A 153 -4.48 -7.20 14.02
C ILE A 153 -4.74 -8.19 15.15
N THR A 154 -4.70 -9.50 14.89
CA THR A 154 -4.83 -10.53 15.92
C THR A 154 -3.68 -10.44 16.94
N LEU A 155 -2.44 -10.32 16.46
CA LEU A 155 -1.27 -10.15 17.32
C LEU A 155 -1.34 -8.85 18.13
N LEU A 156 -1.79 -7.75 17.53
CA LEU A 156 -2.01 -6.49 18.21
C LEU A 156 -3.04 -6.65 19.34
N GLY A 157 -4.16 -7.33 19.08
CA GLY A 157 -5.19 -7.61 20.08
C GLY A 157 -4.64 -8.40 21.27
N ALA A 158 -3.85 -9.46 21.00
CA ALA A 158 -3.20 -10.24 22.05
C ALA A 158 -2.17 -9.41 22.85
N ALA A 159 -1.36 -8.60 22.17
CA ALA A 159 -0.37 -7.73 22.82
C ALA A 159 -1.03 -6.66 23.69
N LEU A 160 -2.22 -6.17 23.30
CA LEU A 160 -2.95 -5.14 24.03
C LEU A 160 -3.31 -5.58 25.46
N ALA A 161 -3.55 -6.88 25.67
CA ALA A 161 -3.84 -7.42 27.01
C ALA A 161 -2.69 -7.18 28.01
N MET A 162 -1.44 -7.09 27.52
CA MET A 162 -0.26 -6.87 28.37
C MET A 162 0.26 -5.43 28.33
N TYR A 163 0.03 -4.72 27.23
CA TYR A 163 0.66 -3.41 26.96
C TYR A 163 -0.36 -2.25 26.86
N TRP A 164 -1.61 -2.45 27.26
CA TRP A 164 -2.59 -1.37 27.26
C TRP A 164 -2.15 -0.20 28.15
N ASP A 165 -2.21 1.01 27.59
CA ASP A 165 -1.91 2.25 28.29
C ASP A 165 -3.05 3.25 28.12
N TRP A 166 -3.75 3.56 29.20
CA TRP A 166 -4.85 4.54 29.22
C TRP A 166 -4.44 5.93 28.71
N ARG A 167 -3.17 6.34 28.90
CA ARG A 167 -2.66 7.64 28.45
C ARG A 167 -2.77 7.81 26.93
N ALA A 168 -2.80 6.69 26.20
CA ALA A 168 -2.98 6.68 24.76
C ALA A 168 -4.33 7.23 24.31
N ILE A 169 -5.36 7.26 25.16
CA ILE A 169 -6.67 7.84 24.82
C ILE A 169 -6.54 9.35 24.57
N GLY A 170 -5.88 10.06 25.48
CA GLY A 170 -5.63 11.50 25.32
C GLY A 170 -4.77 11.80 24.09
N LEU A 171 -3.71 11.01 23.89
CA LEU A 171 -2.86 11.11 22.71
C LEU A 171 -3.63 10.79 21.41
N GLY A 172 -4.46 9.76 21.42
CA GLY A 172 -5.32 9.37 20.29
C GLY A 172 -6.28 10.49 19.89
N ILE A 173 -6.99 11.08 20.86
CA ILE A 173 -7.88 12.23 20.62
C ILE A 173 -7.10 13.39 19.99
N ALA A 174 -5.93 13.74 20.54
CA ALA A 174 -5.12 14.81 19.99
C ALA A 174 -4.67 14.50 18.54
N LEU A 175 -4.26 13.26 18.26
CA LEU A 175 -3.78 12.86 16.94
C LEU A 175 -4.90 12.79 15.91
N PHE A 176 -6.05 12.22 16.26
CA PHE A 176 -7.14 11.94 15.32
C PHE A 176 -8.04 13.16 15.11
N CYS A 177 -8.36 13.90 16.18
CA CYS A 177 -9.33 14.98 16.11
C CYS A 177 -8.69 16.36 15.86
N VAL A 178 -7.40 16.53 16.16
CA VAL A 178 -6.73 17.83 16.06
C VAL A 178 -5.60 17.79 15.05
N ILE A 179 -4.54 17.03 15.33
CA ILE A 179 -3.29 17.09 14.55
C ILE A 179 -3.53 16.67 13.11
N ARG A 180 -4.25 15.56 12.89
CA ARG A 180 -4.49 15.04 11.55
C ARG A 180 -5.41 15.95 10.71
N PRO A 181 -6.60 16.38 11.18
CA PRO A 181 -7.42 17.35 10.46
C PRO A 181 -6.68 18.66 10.20
N ALA A 182 -5.95 19.19 11.18
CA ALA A 182 -5.17 20.41 10.99
C ALA A 182 -4.10 20.25 9.90
N SER A 183 -3.42 19.11 9.86
CA SER A 183 -2.41 18.81 8.84
C SER A 183 -3.01 18.80 7.44
N VAL A 184 -4.15 18.15 7.24
CA VAL A 184 -4.87 18.14 5.95
C VAL A 184 -5.35 19.54 5.59
N TRP A 185 -5.83 20.30 6.57
CA TRP A 185 -6.32 21.65 6.34
C TRP A 185 -5.24 22.62 5.90
N LEU A 186 -4.04 22.47 6.45
CA LEU A 186 -2.88 23.29 6.15
C LEU A 186 -2.22 22.90 4.82
N LEU A 187 -2.14 21.60 4.51
CA LEU A 187 -1.40 21.10 3.34
C LEU A 187 -2.25 21.05 2.05
N VAL A 188 -3.55 20.78 2.17
CA VAL A 188 -4.43 20.61 1.00
C VAL A 188 -5.12 21.93 0.66
N SER A 189 -4.87 22.44 -0.54
CA SER A 189 -5.54 23.65 -1.03
C SER A 189 -7.04 23.44 -1.26
N ARG A 190 -7.84 24.48 -1.00
CA ARG A 190 -9.30 24.48 -1.22
C ARG A 190 -9.70 24.31 -2.68
N ARG A 191 -8.77 24.50 -3.62
CA ARG A 191 -9.00 24.29 -5.06
C ARG A 191 -9.12 22.80 -5.41
N LEU A 192 -8.48 21.92 -4.65
CA LEU A 192 -8.55 20.47 -4.89
C LEU A 192 -9.72 19.83 -4.15
N LEU A 193 -9.98 20.23 -2.90
CA LEU A 193 -11.00 19.62 -2.05
C LEU A 193 -11.84 20.65 -1.32
N ASN A 194 -13.16 20.45 -1.36
CA ASN A 194 -14.16 21.22 -0.61
C ASN A 194 -14.01 21.00 0.89
N VAL A 195 -14.56 21.90 1.71
CA VAL A 195 -14.44 21.84 3.19
C VAL A 195 -14.90 20.51 3.77
N ARG A 196 -16.01 19.96 3.26
CA ARG A 196 -16.52 18.64 3.68
C ARG A 196 -15.58 17.49 3.28
N GLN A 197 -15.01 17.56 2.08
CA GLN A 197 -14.03 16.58 1.60
C GLN A 197 -12.72 16.67 2.39
N LYS A 198 -12.26 17.87 2.74
CA LYS A 198 -11.09 18.06 3.60
C LYS A 198 -11.32 17.50 5.01
N ALA A 199 -12.52 17.66 5.56
CA ALA A 199 -12.89 17.05 6.84
C ALA A 199 -12.92 15.53 6.76
N LEU A 200 -13.48 14.96 5.67
CA LEU A 200 -13.44 13.52 5.41
C LEU A 200 -11.99 13.03 5.31
N VAL A 201 -11.18 13.58 4.41
CA VAL A 201 -9.76 13.19 4.26
C VAL A 201 -8.97 13.37 5.57
N GLY A 202 -9.27 14.42 6.32
CA GLY A 202 -8.73 14.65 7.66
C GLY A 202 -9.08 13.55 8.66
N TRP A 203 -10.29 12.99 8.59
CA TRP A 203 -10.73 11.85 9.38
C TRP A 203 -10.22 10.51 8.84
N PHE A 204 -10.09 10.38 7.52
CA PHE A 204 -9.63 9.17 6.83
C PHE A 204 -8.14 8.92 7.04
N GLY A 205 -7.77 8.37 8.19
CA GLY A 205 -6.71 7.40 8.15
C GLY A 205 -6.42 6.68 9.44
N ILE A 206 -6.56 5.39 9.25
CA ILE A 206 -6.18 4.35 10.15
C ILE A 206 -4.66 4.41 10.30
N ARG A 207 -4.18 4.57 11.53
CA ARG A 207 -2.79 4.27 11.88
C ARG A 207 -2.64 2.76 11.92
N GLY A 208 -1.57 2.26 11.33
CA GLY A 208 -1.35 0.82 11.21
C GLY A 208 0.11 0.45 11.07
N ILE A 209 0.41 -0.29 10.01
CA ILE A 209 1.66 -1.03 9.76
C ILE A 209 2.91 -0.15 9.91
N GLY A 210 2.88 1.09 9.41
CA GLY A 210 4.03 2.00 9.52
C GLY A 210 4.41 2.34 10.97
N SER A 211 3.44 2.52 11.86
CA SER A 211 3.71 2.78 13.28
C SER A 211 4.34 1.56 13.96
N LEU A 212 3.86 0.36 13.62
CA LEU A 212 4.42 -0.90 14.13
C LEU A 212 5.84 -1.12 13.61
N TYR A 213 6.10 -0.79 12.34
CA TYR A 213 7.45 -0.81 11.77
C TYR A 213 8.40 0.09 12.57
N TYR A 214 8.03 1.35 12.81
CA TYR A 214 8.89 2.28 13.55
C TYR A 214 9.07 1.87 15.02
N LEU A 215 8.05 1.24 15.62
CA LEU A 215 8.19 0.64 16.95
C LEU A 215 9.26 -0.45 16.94
N CYS A 216 9.16 -1.43 16.03
CA CYS A 216 10.14 -2.50 15.90
C CYS A 216 11.54 -1.96 15.56
N PHE A 217 11.62 -0.94 14.71
CA PHE A 217 12.87 -0.27 14.37
C PHE A 217 13.52 0.39 15.61
N ALA A 218 12.74 1.13 16.40
CA ALA A 218 13.25 1.77 17.61
C ALA A 218 13.73 0.73 18.63
N LEU A 219 12.99 -0.37 18.79
CA LEU A 219 13.37 -1.47 19.68
C LEU A 219 14.66 -2.16 19.22
N SER A 220 14.84 -2.39 17.92
CA SER A 220 16.05 -3.05 17.39
C SER A 220 17.30 -2.17 17.43
N HIS A 221 17.15 -0.85 17.56
CA HIS A 221 18.25 0.11 17.63
C HIS A 221 18.64 0.49 19.08
N GLY A 222 18.20 -0.28 20.08
CA GLY A 222 18.69 -0.17 21.45
C GLY A 222 17.93 0.88 22.29
N LEU A 223 16.61 0.82 22.29
CA LEU A 223 15.80 1.67 23.16
C LEU A 223 16.04 1.31 24.64
N ALA A 224 16.21 2.32 25.49
CA ALA A 224 16.34 2.12 26.94
C ALA A 224 15.11 1.38 27.49
N HIS A 225 15.32 0.41 28.39
CA HIS A 225 14.26 -0.48 28.88
C HIS A 225 13.08 0.29 29.49
N ASP A 226 13.37 1.35 30.24
CA ASP A 226 12.37 2.21 30.91
C ASP A 226 11.46 2.93 29.91
N VAL A 227 12.01 3.30 28.75
CA VAL A 227 11.29 3.98 27.66
C VAL A 227 10.60 2.96 26.76
N GLY A 228 11.16 1.75 26.63
CA GLY A 228 10.62 0.61 25.90
C GLY A 228 9.17 0.33 26.22
N HIS A 229 8.86 0.08 27.50
CA HIS A 229 7.50 -0.22 27.92
C HIS A 229 6.51 0.89 27.59
N VAL A 230 6.90 2.16 27.79
CA VAL A 230 6.04 3.31 27.51
C VAL A 230 5.79 3.45 26.00
N VAL A 231 6.83 3.35 25.18
CA VAL A 231 6.72 3.52 23.72
C VAL A 231 5.93 2.38 23.09
N VAL A 232 6.15 1.14 23.55
CA VAL A 232 5.34 -0.02 23.12
C VAL A 232 3.88 0.18 23.52
N GLY A 233 3.61 0.47 24.79
CA GLY A 233 2.23 0.59 25.28
C GLY A 233 1.46 1.73 24.63
N MET A 234 2.09 2.90 24.49
CA MET A 234 1.50 4.05 23.79
C MET A 234 1.26 3.74 22.31
N THR A 235 2.24 3.18 21.61
CA THR A 235 2.11 2.92 20.16
C THR A 235 1.02 1.89 19.88
N LEU A 236 1.04 0.75 20.57
CA LEU A 236 0.04 -0.31 20.38
C LEU A 236 -1.36 0.19 20.74
N SER A 237 -1.51 0.92 21.85
CA SER A 237 -2.81 1.44 22.28
C SER A 237 -3.36 2.49 21.31
N VAL A 238 -2.52 3.41 20.79
CA VAL A 238 -2.96 4.39 19.77
C VAL A 238 -3.32 3.68 18.46
N VAL A 239 -2.56 2.68 18.02
CA VAL A 239 -2.89 1.91 16.81
C VAL A 239 -4.22 1.17 16.99
N ALA A 240 -4.44 0.51 18.13
CA ALA A 240 -5.69 -0.18 18.43
C ALA A 240 -6.89 0.78 18.46
N LEU A 241 -6.77 1.91 19.17
CA LEU A 241 -7.79 2.97 19.17
C LEU A 241 -8.06 3.49 17.76
N SER A 242 -7.01 3.67 16.95
CA SER A 242 -7.18 4.12 15.57
C SER A 242 -7.97 3.12 14.73
N ILE A 243 -7.66 1.82 14.83
CA ILE A 243 -8.35 0.77 14.09
C ILE A 243 -9.82 0.71 14.51
N LEU A 244 -10.12 0.77 15.81
CA LEU A 244 -11.51 0.76 16.31
C LEU A 244 -12.29 1.99 15.86
N VAL A 245 -11.78 3.19 16.14
CA VAL A 245 -12.47 4.45 15.87
C VAL A 245 -12.69 4.64 14.37
N HIS A 246 -11.67 4.42 13.55
CA HIS A 246 -11.77 4.65 12.12
C HIS A 246 -12.42 3.47 11.40
N GLY A 247 -12.13 2.23 11.79
CA GLY A 247 -12.74 1.03 11.19
C GLY A 247 -14.26 1.02 11.31
N ILE A 248 -14.81 1.49 12.44
CA ILE A 248 -16.26 1.58 12.63
C ILE A 248 -16.86 2.82 11.93
N SER A 249 -16.13 3.94 11.87
CA SER A 249 -16.70 5.22 11.42
C SER A 249 -16.55 5.52 9.93
N ILE A 250 -15.57 4.93 9.24
CA ILE A 250 -15.22 5.26 7.85
C ILE A 250 -16.36 4.99 6.87
N GLN A 251 -16.85 3.75 6.82
CA GLN A 251 -17.92 3.33 5.91
C GLN A 251 -19.21 4.14 6.09
N PRO A 252 -19.78 4.29 7.30
CA PRO A 252 -21.02 5.05 7.46
C PRO A 252 -20.85 6.54 7.15
N LEU A 253 -19.65 7.10 7.32
CA LEU A 253 -19.37 8.49 7.00
C LEU A 253 -19.32 8.74 5.49
N LEU A 254 -18.78 7.79 4.71
CA LEU A 254 -18.81 7.84 3.24
C LEU A 254 -20.22 7.72 2.71
N GLU A 255 -21.01 6.75 3.18
CA GLU A 255 -22.39 6.59 2.74
C GLU A 255 -23.22 7.85 2.99
N ARG A 256 -23.03 8.50 4.15
CA ARG A 256 -23.70 9.77 4.47
C ARG A 256 -23.27 10.90 3.54
N TYR A 257 -21.98 10.97 3.21
CA TYR A 257 -21.46 11.96 2.29
C TYR A 257 -22.02 11.74 0.88
N GLU A 258 -21.98 10.50 0.37
CA GLU A 258 -22.52 10.14 -0.94
C GLU A 258 -24.01 10.48 -1.07
N ARG A 259 -24.82 10.15 -0.04
CA ARG A 259 -26.25 10.52 0.00
C ARG A 259 -26.45 12.04 -0.01
N SER A 260 -25.62 12.79 0.71
CA SER A 260 -25.71 14.26 0.72
C SER A 260 -25.25 14.89 -0.59
N SER A 261 -24.31 14.28 -1.30
CA SER A 261 -23.84 14.73 -2.61
C SER A 261 -24.85 14.39 -3.70
N ALA A 262 -25.46 13.20 -3.67
CA ALA A 262 -26.52 12.82 -4.62
C ALA A 262 -27.78 13.70 -4.51
N ALA A 263 -28.08 14.23 -3.31
CA ALA A 263 -29.21 15.13 -3.08
C ALA A 263 -28.95 16.60 -3.49
N ARG A 264 -27.71 16.98 -3.81
CA ARG A 264 -27.34 18.28 -4.37
C ARG A 264 -26.57 18.03 -5.67
N PRO A 265 -27.28 17.80 -6.80
CA PRO A 265 -26.63 17.82 -8.09
C PRO A 265 -26.13 19.27 -8.31
N ASP A 266 -24.82 19.40 -8.51
CA ASP A 266 -24.23 20.65 -9.03
C ASP A 266 -24.72 20.93 -10.45
#